data_AF-A0A957M973-F1
#
_entry.id   AF-A0A957M973-F1
#
_cell.length_a   1.000
_cell.length_b   1.000
_cell.length_c   1.000
_cell.angle_alpha   90.00
_cell.angle_beta   90.00
_cell.angle_gamma   90.00
#
_symmetry.space_group_name_H-M   'P 1'
#
loop_
_entity.id
_entity.type
_entity.pdbx_description
1 polymer ?
#
loop_
_entity_poly.entity_id
_entity_poly.type
_entity_poly.pdbx_seq_one_letter_code
_entity_poly.pdbx_strand_id
1 'polypeptide(L)'
;MVHATGWLVAHNTALLLDPDGVTWGMEARFADTQGTFANNLTNMPIWADRDGARGASQGNVTTAQAGWFVDAVEADLHLAATATQAIDQVAPLTEVSADIDGDPRAGDAAADAGADERFELPPLDYSLFLPAIVDRL
;
A
#
# COMPACT_ATOMS: atom_id res chain seq x y z
N MET A 1 -7.72 -3.16 -31.99
CA MET A 1 -7.28 -3.73 -30.71
C MET A 1 -7.99 -2.91 -29.64
N VAL A 2 -8.64 -3.54 -28.66
CA VAL A 2 -9.27 -2.81 -27.55
C VAL A 2 -8.26 -2.83 -26.41
N HIS A 3 -7.77 -1.67 -26.01
CA HIS A 3 -6.90 -1.52 -24.84
C HIS A 3 -7.73 -1.12 -23.60
N ALA A 4 -7.11 -1.16 -22.41
CA ALA A 4 -7.82 -1.06 -21.14
C ALA A 4 -8.25 0.38 -20.83
N THR A 5 -9.53 0.58 -20.50
CA THR A 5 -10.08 1.88 -20.07
C THR A 5 -10.77 1.76 -18.72
N GLY A 6 -10.73 2.82 -17.91
CA GLY A 6 -11.39 2.87 -16.60
C GLY A 6 -10.76 1.96 -15.55
N TRP A 7 -9.51 1.53 -15.74
CA TRP A 7 -8.80 0.70 -14.78
C TRP A 7 -8.38 1.51 -13.55
N LEU A 8 -8.33 0.83 -12.41
CA LEU A 8 -7.79 1.31 -11.17
C LEU A 8 -6.75 0.29 -10.68
N VAL A 9 -5.50 0.72 -10.60
CA VAL A 9 -4.41 -0.04 -9.97
C VAL A 9 -4.17 0.65 -8.64
N ALA A 10 -4.80 0.12 -7.59
CA ALA A 10 -4.81 0.75 -6.28
C ALA A 10 -4.23 -0.13 -5.18
N HIS A 11 -3.53 0.49 -4.22
CA HIS A 11 -3.04 -0.18 -3.01
C HIS A 11 -2.22 -1.45 -3.32
N ASN A 12 -1.32 -1.39 -4.29
CA ASN A 12 -0.37 -2.48 -4.56
C ASN A 12 0.99 -2.14 -3.95
N THR A 13 1.68 -3.14 -3.41
CA THR A 13 3.11 -3.06 -3.07
C THR A 13 3.92 -3.74 -4.17
N ALA A 14 4.85 -3.03 -4.79
CA ALA A 14 5.77 -3.57 -5.79
C ALA A 14 7.22 -3.23 -5.42
N LEU A 15 7.94 -4.22 -4.90
CA LEU A 15 9.33 -4.06 -4.46
C LEU A 15 10.27 -4.84 -5.37
N LEU A 16 11.25 -4.16 -5.95
CA LEU A 16 12.33 -4.81 -6.68
C LEU A 16 13.61 -4.83 -5.85
N LEU A 17 14.04 -6.03 -5.45
CA LEU A 17 15.24 -6.22 -4.63
C LEU A 17 16.55 -6.20 -5.45
N ASP A 18 16.46 -6.51 -6.75
CA ASP A 18 17.62 -6.56 -7.66
C ASP A 18 17.33 -5.82 -8.97
N PRO A 19 17.48 -4.49 -9.01
CA PRO A 19 17.17 -3.69 -10.18
C PRO A 19 18.28 -3.76 -11.23
N ASP A 20 18.38 -4.87 -11.96
CA ASP A 20 19.22 -4.95 -13.15
C ASP A 20 18.41 -4.67 -14.43
N GLY A 21 18.74 -3.58 -15.12
CA GLY A 21 18.19 -3.25 -16.45
C GLY A 21 16.73 -2.77 -16.50
N VAL A 22 16.07 -2.55 -15.36
CA VAL A 22 14.67 -2.06 -15.28
C VAL A 22 14.57 -0.72 -14.56
N THR A 23 13.65 0.13 -15.03
CA THR A 23 13.52 1.54 -14.57
C THR A 23 12.14 1.86 -13.99
N TRP A 24 11.12 1.05 -14.30
CA TRP A 24 9.72 1.38 -14.01
C TRP A 24 9.07 0.24 -13.23
N GLY A 25 8.43 0.56 -12.11
CA GLY A 25 7.73 -0.44 -11.29
C GLY A 25 6.32 -0.73 -11.80
N MET A 26 5.70 0.24 -12.45
CA MET A 26 4.39 0.12 -13.07
C MET A 26 4.35 0.96 -14.34
N GLU A 27 3.58 0.54 -15.34
CA GLU A 27 3.41 1.30 -16.58
C GLU A 27 2.01 1.16 -17.17
N ALA A 28 1.55 2.23 -17.82
CA ALA A 28 0.42 2.19 -18.75
C ALA A 28 0.93 2.49 -20.16
N ARG A 29 0.41 1.76 -21.15
CA ARG A 29 0.92 1.81 -22.53
C ARG A 29 -0.20 1.92 -23.57
N PHE A 30 0.09 2.67 -24.64
CA PHE A 30 -0.77 2.94 -25.81
C PHE A 30 -1.82 4.03 -25.64
N ALA A 31 -2.09 4.75 -26.73
CA ALA A 31 -2.86 6.00 -26.73
C ALA A 31 -4.33 5.90 -26.34
N ASP A 32 -4.91 4.70 -26.39
CA ASP A 32 -6.27 4.38 -26.00
C ASP A 32 -6.37 3.67 -24.63
N THR A 33 -5.24 3.53 -23.91
CA THR A 33 -5.23 3.11 -22.50
C THR A 33 -5.44 4.30 -21.57
N GLN A 34 -6.42 4.22 -20.67
CA GLN A 34 -6.69 5.27 -19.67
C GLN A 34 -7.21 4.69 -18.35
N GLY A 35 -6.74 5.24 -17.24
CA GLY A 35 -7.11 4.82 -15.89
C GLY A 35 -6.19 5.45 -14.85
N THR A 36 -6.17 4.91 -13.63
CA THR A 36 -5.50 5.54 -12.49
C THR A 36 -4.61 4.57 -11.71
N PHE A 37 -3.36 4.96 -11.47
CA PHE A 37 -2.52 4.40 -10.42
C PHE A 37 -2.77 5.19 -9.13
N ALA A 38 -3.33 4.54 -8.11
CA ALA A 38 -3.68 5.21 -6.86
C ALA A 38 -3.06 4.52 -5.64
N ASN A 39 -2.48 5.28 -4.71
CA ASN A 39 -2.11 4.75 -3.38
C ASN A 39 -1.19 3.51 -3.41
N ASN A 40 -0.40 3.32 -4.48
CA ASN A 40 0.54 2.21 -4.57
C ASN A 40 1.84 2.54 -3.86
N LEU A 41 2.51 1.50 -3.35
CA LEU A 41 3.85 1.58 -2.79
C LEU A 41 4.83 0.83 -3.70
N THR A 42 5.86 1.52 -4.17
CA THR A 42 6.89 0.93 -5.03
C THR A 42 8.26 1.55 -4.72
N ASN A 43 9.34 0.87 -5.07
CA ASN A 43 10.69 1.44 -5.02
C ASN A 43 11.21 1.93 -6.38
N MET A 44 10.32 1.98 -7.38
CA MET A 44 10.62 2.47 -8.73
C MET A 44 9.53 3.43 -9.22
N PRO A 45 9.86 4.38 -10.11
CA PRO A 45 8.90 5.28 -10.75
C PRO A 45 7.77 4.55 -11.50
N ILE A 46 6.64 5.24 -11.66
CA ILE A 46 5.48 4.79 -12.45
C ILE A 46 5.46 5.53 -13.79
N TRP A 47 5.41 4.80 -14.91
CA TRP A 47 5.32 5.37 -16.26
C TRP A 47 3.86 5.42 -16.74
N ALA A 48 3.14 6.48 -16.38
CA ALA A 48 1.70 6.56 -16.60
C ALA A 48 1.27 6.89 -18.05
N ASP A 49 2.20 7.32 -18.91
CA ASP A 49 1.89 7.88 -20.23
C ASP A 49 2.72 7.29 -21.40
N ARG A 50 3.29 6.10 -21.20
CA ARG A 50 4.14 5.47 -22.22
C ARG A 50 3.38 5.25 -23.53
N ASP A 51 4.01 5.64 -24.65
CA ASP A 51 3.45 5.53 -26.00
C ASP A 51 2.04 6.15 -26.15
N GLY A 52 1.79 7.25 -25.42
CA GLY A 52 0.57 8.06 -25.54
C GLY A 52 -0.55 7.69 -24.56
N ALA A 53 -0.31 6.77 -23.63
CA ALA A 53 -1.30 6.41 -22.60
C ALA A 53 -1.74 7.62 -21.77
N ARG A 54 -2.93 7.52 -21.21
CA ARG A 54 -3.55 8.58 -20.39
C ARG A 54 -3.78 8.07 -18.98
N GLY A 55 -2.73 7.54 -18.36
CA GLY A 55 -2.74 7.15 -16.95
C GLY A 55 -2.68 8.38 -16.05
N ALA A 56 -3.51 8.39 -15.01
CA ALA A 56 -3.40 9.32 -13.89
C ALA A 56 -2.61 8.68 -12.75
N SER A 57 -1.98 9.51 -11.92
CA SER A 57 -1.27 9.09 -10.70
C SER A 57 -1.75 9.93 -9.52
N GLN A 58 -2.14 9.29 -8.42
CA GLN A 58 -2.49 9.94 -7.17
C GLN A 58 -2.02 9.11 -5.97
N GLY A 59 -1.54 9.73 -4.90
CA GLY A 59 -1.19 9.04 -3.66
C GLY A 59 -0.11 7.95 -3.75
N ASN A 60 0.55 7.74 -4.89
CA ASN A 60 1.58 6.70 -5.00
C ASN A 60 2.86 7.13 -4.30
N VAL A 61 3.46 6.23 -3.52
CA VAL A 61 4.77 6.37 -2.90
C VAL A 61 5.77 5.52 -3.69
N THR A 62 6.74 6.15 -4.34
CA THR A 62 7.67 5.45 -5.27
C THR A 62 9.09 5.32 -4.74
N THR A 63 9.26 5.46 -3.43
CA THR A 63 10.56 5.49 -2.74
C THR A 63 10.66 4.44 -1.65
N ALA A 64 9.89 3.35 -1.76
CA ALA A 64 9.91 2.25 -0.80
C ALA A 64 11.33 1.72 -0.60
N GLN A 65 11.64 1.29 0.63
CA GLN A 65 12.92 0.70 0.99
C GLN A 65 12.69 -0.69 1.57
N ALA A 66 13.63 -1.61 1.39
CA ALA A 66 13.51 -2.97 1.94
C ALA A 66 13.29 -2.96 3.47
N GLY A 67 13.90 -2.00 4.18
CA GLY A 67 13.72 -1.83 5.64
C GLY A 67 12.38 -1.21 6.06
N TRP A 68 11.45 -0.97 5.14
CA TRP A 68 10.06 -0.60 5.45
C TRP A 68 9.17 -1.81 5.63
N PHE A 69 9.68 -3.02 5.40
CA PHE A 69 8.92 -4.26 5.50
C PHE A 69 9.43 -5.13 6.63
N VAL A 70 8.59 -6.04 7.12
CA VAL A 70 8.94 -7.00 8.16
C VAL A 70 10.10 -7.90 7.73
N ASP A 71 10.01 -8.51 6.55
CA ASP A 71 11.10 -9.27 5.93
C ASP A 71 10.98 -9.29 4.40
N ALA A 72 11.51 -8.24 3.76
CA ALA A 72 11.45 -8.12 2.31
C ALA A 72 12.16 -9.26 1.56
N VAL A 73 13.20 -9.87 2.13
CA VAL A 73 13.98 -10.93 1.45
C VAL A 73 13.18 -12.22 1.39
N GLU A 74 12.40 -12.51 2.42
CA GLU A 74 11.50 -13.67 2.48
C GLU A 74 10.08 -13.35 1.96
N ALA A 75 9.92 -12.21 1.29
CA ALA A 75 8.66 -11.70 0.72
C ALA A 75 7.55 -11.39 1.73
N ASP A 76 7.90 -11.17 3.00
CA ASP A 76 7.01 -10.59 3.99
C ASP A 76 7.00 -9.05 3.82
N LEU A 77 6.03 -8.59 3.02
CA LEU A 77 5.87 -7.19 2.63
C LEU A 77 4.86 -6.43 3.49
N HIS A 78 4.54 -6.92 4.70
CA HIS A 78 3.82 -6.10 5.68
C HIS A 78 4.71 -4.93 6.12
N LEU A 79 4.11 -3.76 6.32
CA LEU A 79 4.79 -2.54 6.69
C LEU A 79 5.34 -2.67 8.12
N ALA A 80 6.62 -2.34 8.29
CA ALA A 80 7.25 -2.11 9.58
C ALA A 80 6.96 -0.68 10.07
N ALA A 81 7.11 -0.43 11.37
CA ALA A 81 6.89 0.91 11.96
C ALA A 81 7.82 2.00 11.38
N THR A 82 8.90 1.59 10.72
CA THR A 82 9.84 2.48 10.03
C THR A 82 9.29 3.05 8.73
N ALA A 83 8.21 2.49 8.17
CA ALA A 83 7.61 2.89 6.90
C ALA A 83 6.76 4.18 7.00
N THR A 84 7.23 5.19 7.72
CA THR A 84 6.47 6.40 8.05
C THR A 84 6.04 7.25 6.85
N GLN A 85 6.66 7.03 5.68
CA GLN A 85 6.26 7.66 4.41
C GLN A 85 5.20 6.86 3.64
N ALA A 86 4.86 5.65 4.09
CA ALA A 86 3.75 4.87 3.56
C ALA A 86 2.55 4.92 4.51
N ILE A 87 2.81 4.87 5.82
CA ILE A 87 1.79 4.78 6.87
C ILE A 87 0.98 6.09 6.98
N ASP A 88 -0.35 6.01 6.89
CA ASP A 88 -1.30 7.13 7.01
C ASP A 88 -1.05 8.30 6.05
N GLN A 89 -0.46 8.03 4.87
CA GLN A 89 -0.04 9.11 3.95
C GLN A 89 -1.03 9.39 2.82
N VAL A 90 -2.05 8.56 2.62
CA VAL A 90 -2.94 8.65 1.46
C VAL A 90 -4.42 8.72 1.83
N ALA A 91 -5.22 9.29 0.94
CA ALA A 91 -6.67 9.31 1.11
C ALA A 91 -7.24 7.90 0.81
N PRO A 92 -8.12 7.36 1.67
CA PRO A 92 -8.74 6.05 1.42
C PRO A 92 -9.63 6.07 0.16
N LEU A 93 -9.72 4.92 -0.51
CA LEU A 93 -10.53 4.73 -1.72
C LEU A 93 -11.72 3.83 -1.40
N THR A 94 -12.93 4.27 -1.77
CA THR A 94 -14.15 3.48 -1.54
C THR A 94 -14.17 2.15 -2.30
N GLU A 95 -13.41 2.08 -3.40
CA GLU A 95 -13.24 0.93 -4.27
C GLU A 95 -12.34 -0.15 -3.65
N VAL A 96 -11.50 0.21 -2.66
CA VAL A 96 -10.57 -0.69 -1.97
C VAL A 96 -10.66 -0.46 -0.47
N SER A 97 -11.65 -1.10 0.17
CA SER A 97 -11.95 -0.90 1.60
C SER A 97 -11.17 -1.82 2.55
N ALA A 98 -10.53 -2.86 2.01
CA ALA A 98 -9.75 -3.83 2.77
C ALA A 98 -8.36 -3.99 2.18
N ASP A 99 -7.40 -4.35 3.01
CA ASP A 99 -6.03 -4.65 2.63
C ASP A 99 -5.85 -6.11 2.17
N ILE A 100 -4.60 -6.55 2.05
CA ILE A 100 -4.26 -7.90 1.57
C ILE A 100 -4.67 -9.02 2.55
N ASP A 101 -4.78 -8.72 3.84
CA ASP A 101 -5.16 -9.65 4.90
C ASP A 101 -6.65 -9.58 5.27
N GLY A 102 -7.35 -8.59 4.71
CA GLY A 102 -8.77 -8.36 4.91
C GLY A 102 -9.08 -7.34 6.00
N ASP A 103 -8.06 -6.66 6.51
CA ASP A 103 -8.22 -5.60 7.50
C ASP A 103 -8.71 -4.30 6.84
N PRO A 104 -9.50 -3.48 7.55
CA PRO A 104 -10.13 -2.29 6.97
C PRO A 104 -9.15 -1.13 6.78
N ARG A 105 -9.11 -0.53 5.58
CA ARG A 105 -8.23 0.63 5.23
C ARG A 105 -8.61 1.99 5.86
N ALA A 106 -9.21 1.97 7.04
CA ALA A 106 -9.79 3.17 7.64
C ALA A 106 -9.86 3.07 9.18
N GLY A 107 -8.76 2.67 9.81
CA GLY A 107 -8.60 2.89 11.26
C GLY A 107 -8.67 4.38 11.59
N ASP A 108 -7.97 5.22 10.82
CA ASP A 108 -7.55 6.56 11.25
C ASP A 108 -7.61 7.66 10.16
N ALA A 109 -8.74 7.84 9.46
CA ALA A 109 -9.00 8.92 8.46
C ALA A 109 -8.07 9.02 7.22
N ALA A 110 -6.85 8.49 7.28
CA ALA A 110 -5.95 8.19 6.19
C ALA A 110 -5.82 6.67 6.03
N ALA A 111 -5.24 6.25 4.91
CA ALA A 111 -4.86 4.88 4.66
C ALA A 111 -3.36 4.80 4.38
N ASP A 112 -2.84 3.57 4.38
CA ASP A 112 -1.47 3.30 4.02
C ASP A 112 -1.29 3.22 2.50
N ALA A 113 -0.15 3.72 2.01
CA ALA A 113 0.27 3.45 0.64
C ALA A 113 0.77 2.00 0.55
N GLY A 114 0.26 1.25 -0.42
CA GLY A 114 0.62 -0.15 -0.63
C GLY A 114 -0.48 -1.12 -0.23
N ALA A 115 -0.11 -2.41 -0.23
CA ALA A 115 -1.02 -3.54 -0.06
C ALA A 115 -1.39 -3.86 1.39
N ASP A 116 -0.55 -3.48 2.34
CA ASP A 116 -0.78 -3.69 3.77
C ASP A 116 -1.39 -2.41 4.39
N GLU A 117 -2.19 -2.57 5.44
CA GLU A 117 -2.63 -1.49 6.32
C GLU A 117 -2.10 -1.77 7.73
N ARG A 118 -1.19 -0.94 8.21
CA ARG A 118 -0.53 -1.16 9.49
C ARG A 118 -1.37 -0.60 10.63
N PHE A 119 -1.95 -1.50 11.43
CA PHE A 119 -2.57 -1.11 12.70
C PHE A 119 -1.54 -1.04 13.82
N GLU A 120 -1.51 0.08 14.54
CA GLU A 120 -0.96 0.09 15.89
C GLU A 120 -2.04 -0.44 16.83
N LEU A 121 -1.88 -1.66 17.34
CA LEU A 121 -2.75 -2.13 18.42
C LEU A 121 -2.62 -1.12 19.57
N PRO A 122 -3.73 -0.54 20.07
CA PRO A 122 -3.64 0.29 21.26
C PRO A 122 -2.99 -0.54 22.38
N PRO A 123 -2.26 0.11 23.31
CA PRO A 123 -1.67 -0.60 24.44
C PRO A 123 -2.72 -1.51 25.06
N LEU A 124 -2.41 -2.80 25.21
CA LEU A 124 -3.34 -3.73 25.84
C LEU A 124 -3.72 -3.15 27.19
N ASP A 125 -4.98 -2.74 27.34
CA ASP A 125 -5.51 -2.39 28.64
C ASP A 125 -5.75 -3.70 29.38
N TYR A 126 -4.72 -4.15 30.09
CA TYR A 126 -4.78 -5.34 30.93
C TYR A 126 -5.87 -5.24 32.02
N SER A 127 -6.44 -4.05 32.27
CA SER A 127 -7.58 -3.90 33.18
C SER A 127 -8.89 -4.47 32.62
N LEU A 128 -9.01 -4.64 31.29
CA LEU A 128 -10.16 -5.28 30.64
C LEU A 128 -10.05 -6.81 30.57
N PHE A 129 -8.84 -7.36 30.78
CA PHE A 129 -8.57 -8.81 30.69
C PHE A 129 -8.23 -9.47 32.02
N LEU A 130 -8.13 -8.73 33.12
CA LEU A 130 -8.13 -9.32 34.46
C LEU A 130 -9.55 -9.77 34.79
N PRO A 131 -9.88 -11.08 34.76
CA PRO A 131 -11.14 -11.51 35.35
C PRO A 131 -11.09 -11.16 36.84
N ALA A 132 -12.26 -10.90 37.42
CA ALA A 132 -12.49 -10.53 38.82
C ALA A 132 -11.88 -11.51 39.86
N ILE A 133 -10.55 -11.52 40.00
CA ILE A 133 -9.77 -12.30 40.97
C ILE A 133 -9.02 -11.33 41.89
N VAL A 134 -9.71 -10.30 42.39
CA VAL A 134 -9.20 -9.52 43.52
C VAL A 134 -10.25 -9.28 44.62
N ASP A 135 -11.46 -9.83 44.48
CA ASP A 135 -12.53 -9.66 45.48
C ASP A 135 -12.60 -10.76 46.56
N ARG A 136 -11.55 -11.58 46.71
CA ARG A 136 -11.42 -12.48 47.87
C ARG A 136 -9.96 -12.70 48.27
N LEU A 137 -9.43 -11.85 49.14
CA LEU A 137 -8.58 -12.22 50.30
C LEU A 137 -8.66 -11.13 51.36
#